data_AF-A0A829H223-F1
#
_entry.id   AF-A0A829H223-F1
#
_cell.length_a   1.000
_cell.length_b   1.000
_cell.length_c   1.000
_cell.angle_alpha   90.00
_cell.angle_beta   90.00
_cell.angle_gamma   90.00
#
_symmetry.space_group_name_H-M   'P 1'
#
loop_
_entity.id
_entity.type
_entity.pdbx_description
1 polymer ?
#
loop_
_entity_poly.entity_id
_entity_poly.type
_entity_poly.pdbx_seq_one_letter_code
_entity_poly.pdbx_strand_id
1 'polypeptide(L)'
;MKYENKGLLMDWQNNIDKVAELTKHSPVRTAKKSRLSDLLNTVSTGKIVGAKEKKELNKKKVILTSNSKANPVIAFLECLGSPEQLPAFLAQFYPEMLKRVDYKQACSVATSNILQMPQGRGSGASQAVKSLFVPINKHDPWRDDKKLMASVWEAVNLIAANQVTGHQLSKEPGRGIYVTKGLIMDMLEHPEKATKTKIANALTYFRIAGAIHLAQPDELTDAGLKLTQFNNGSKLVKSHHVYILGSFNTANWDLVASNFNLNLNTPISKEMLIQLFEEQVARNYFPDLSGGVGKTEINFFMGIKAQKGYTNEPIMTAKAAADTISSLASVKDRTARQWVDEVCNVKPVEMEKLSKASAGRLGYELKGYKDTKPAEKLLVPTTKEALRMCREKLADKNDKLKKELKVRMHR
;
A
#
# COMPACT_ATOMS: atom_id res chain seq x y z
N MET A 1 12.03 12.20 25.16
CA MET A 1 12.03 11.02 24.26
C MET A 1 10.61 10.50 24.11
N LYS A 2 10.26 9.87 22.99
CA LYS A 2 8.92 9.28 22.74
C LYS A 2 8.58 8.14 23.71
N TYR A 3 9.60 7.42 24.17
CA TYR A 3 9.54 6.26 25.06
C TYR A 3 10.67 6.37 26.09
N GLU A 4 10.37 6.27 27.39
CA GLU A 4 11.35 6.48 28.46
C GLU A 4 12.40 5.36 28.51
N ASN A 5 12.00 4.12 28.26
CA ASN A 5 12.89 2.95 28.35
C ASN A 5 13.61 2.63 27.04
N LYS A 6 13.54 3.49 26.02
CA LYS A 6 14.15 3.22 24.71
C LYS A 6 15.65 2.93 24.81
N GLY A 7 16.41 3.73 25.57
CA GLY A 7 17.85 3.52 25.75
C GLY A 7 18.16 2.17 26.43
N LEU A 8 17.38 1.79 27.44
CA LEU A 8 17.51 0.51 28.14
C LEU A 8 17.20 -0.69 27.24
N LEU A 9 16.16 -0.56 26.40
CA LEU A 9 15.72 -1.64 25.51
C LEU A 9 16.61 -1.78 24.26
N MET A 10 17.22 -0.71 23.76
CA MET A 10 18.19 -0.79 22.68
C MET A 10 19.48 -1.48 23.12
N ASP A 11 19.85 -1.37 24.40
CA ASP A 11 21.05 -1.97 25.01
C ASP A 11 20.67 -3.00 26.09
N TRP A 12 19.66 -3.82 25.80
CA TRP A 12 19.08 -4.75 26.78
C TRP A 12 20.08 -5.81 27.27
N GLN A 13 21.06 -6.18 26.43
CA GLN A 13 22.10 -7.16 26.77
C GLN A 13 22.99 -6.70 27.94
N ASN A 14 23.21 -5.40 28.08
CA ASN A 14 23.96 -4.81 29.19
C ASN A 14 23.06 -4.39 30.36
N ASN A 15 21.74 -4.53 30.23
CA ASN A 15 20.73 -4.07 31.19
C ASN A 15 19.76 -5.20 31.59
N ILE A 16 20.21 -6.45 31.57
CA ILE A 16 19.37 -7.66 31.71
C ILE A 16 18.44 -7.60 32.92
N ASP A 17 18.96 -7.27 34.11
CA ASP A 17 18.18 -7.28 35.35
C ASP A 17 17.04 -6.26 35.34
N LYS A 18 17.33 -5.04 34.88
CA LYS A 18 16.33 -3.97 34.75
C LYS A 18 15.26 -4.35 33.72
N VAL A 19 15.68 -4.90 32.58
CA VAL A 19 14.75 -5.34 31.53
C VAL A 19 13.90 -6.51 32.01
N ALA A 20 14.47 -7.46 32.76
CA ALA A 20 13.74 -8.59 33.34
C ALA A 20 12.62 -8.13 34.29
N GLU A 21 12.85 -7.06 35.07
CA GLU A 21 11.81 -6.48 35.93
C GLU A 21 10.68 -5.83 35.12
N LEU A 22 11.01 -5.24 33.97
CA LEU A 22 10.04 -4.65 33.05
C LEU A 22 9.23 -5.73 32.30
N THR A 23 9.85 -6.85 31.94
CA THR A 23 9.23 -7.95 31.17
C THR A 23 8.60 -9.04 32.04
N LYS A 24 8.62 -8.89 33.36
CA LYS A 24 8.03 -9.85 34.31
C LYS A 24 6.58 -10.18 33.94
N HIS A 25 6.30 -11.47 33.81
CA HIS A 25 5.02 -11.97 33.34
C HIS A 25 4.67 -13.31 33.99
N SER A 26 3.46 -13.81 33.73
CA SER A 26 3.04 -15.16 34.11
C SER A 26 3.23 -16.10 32.91
N PRO A 27 4.08 -17.13 33.00
CA PRO A 27 4.34 -18.05 31.88
C PRO A 27 3.06 -18.75 31.38
N VAL A 28 2.11 -19.02 32.28
CA VAL A 28 0.81 -19.60 31.92
C VAL A 28 0.00 -18.68 30.99
N ARG A 29 0.14 -17.35 31.14
CA ARG A 29 -0.59 -16.36 30.32
C ARG A 29 0.03 -16.16 28.95
N THR A 30 1.33 -16.41 28.80
CA THR A 30 2.13 -16.19 27.58
C THR A 30 2.41 -17.49 26.82
N ALA A 31 2.24 -18.64 27.47
CA ALA A 31 2.23 -19.93 26.83
C ALA A 31 1.20 -19.98 25.68
N LYS A 32 1.57 -20.66 24.59
CA LYS A 32 0.72 -20.87 23.40
C LYS A 32 0.35 -19.60 22.63
N LYS A 33 0.95 -18.43 22.91
CA LYS A 33 0.78 -17.26 22.03
C LYS A 33 1.49 -17.52 20.71
N SER A 34 0.80 -17.24 19.61
CA SER A 34 1.35 -17.37 18.26
C SER A 34 1.90 -16.08 17.71
N ARG A 35 1.48 -14.94 18.29
CA ARG A 35 1.88 -13.63 17.82
C ARG A 35 2.47 -12.75 18.91
N LEU A 36 3.40 -11.87 18.51
CA LEU A 36 3.96 -10.84 19.38
C LEU A 36 2.86 -9.91 19.89
N SER A 37 1.89 -9.54 19.05
CA SER A 37 0.72 -8.75 19.46
C SER A 37 -0.05 -9.42 20.61
N ASP A 38 -0.17 -10.74 20.60
CA ASP A 38 -0.92 -11.47 21.61
C ASP A 38 -0.13 -11.56 22.91
N LEU A 39 1.20 -11.71 22.82
CA LEU A 39 2.11 -11.58 23.96
C LEU A 39 1.97 -10.20 24.61
N LEU A 40 2.15 -9.13 23.83
CA LEU A 40 2.10 -7.74 24.28
C LEU A 40 0.72 -7.34 24.84
N ASN A 41 -0.35 -7.99 24.36
CA ASN A 41 -1.68 -7.84 24.94
C ASN A 41 -1.84 -8.49 26.32
N THR A 42 -1.02 -9.47 26.67
CA THR A 42 -1.05 -10.13 27.99
C THR A 42 -0.10 -9.52 29.01
N VAL A 43 0.96 -8.84 28.58
CA VAL A 43 1.92 -8.15 29.45
C VAL A 43 1.69 -6.63 29.49
N SER A 44 2.34 -5.92 30.42
CA SER A 44 2.27 -4.46 30.48
C SER A 44 3.25 -3.84 29.49
N THR A 45 2.84 -3.68 28.23
CA THR A 45 3.72 -3.15 27.19
C THR A 45 4.10 -1.70 27.47
N GLY A 46 3.16 -0.91 28.01
CA GLY A 46 3.46 0.45 28.46
C GLY A 46 4.57 0.52 29.51
N LYS A 47 4.60 -0.41 30.47
CA LYS A 47 5.71 -0.50 31.44
C LYS A 47 7.02 -0.83 30.73
N ILE A 48 7.01 -1.78 29.81
CA ILE A 48 8.21 -2.19 29.06
C ILE A 48 8.80 -1.00 28.31
N VAL A 49 8.02 -0.32 27.48
CA VAL A 49 8.52 0.79 26.66
C VAL A 49 8.64 2.12 27.42
N GLY A 50 8.11 2.22 28.64
CA GLY A 50 8.09 3.47 29.41
C GLY A 50 7.18 4.51 28.77
N ALA A 51 5.92 4.12 28.52
CA ALA A 51 4.88 5.02 28.01
C ALA A 51 3.49 4.61 28.52
N LYS A 52 2.53 5.55 28.47
CA LYS A 52 1.18 5.32 28.97
C LYS A 52 0.43 4.33 28.07
N GLU A 53 -0.04 3.23 28.64
CA GLU A 53 -0.87 2.23 27.95
C GLU A 53 -2.36 2.57 28.13
N LYS A 54 -3.16 2.41 27.06
CA LYS A 54 -4.62 2.50 27.12
C LYS A 54 -5.24 1.33 26.39
N LYS A 55 -6.33 0.78 26.95
CA LYS A 55 -7.22 -0.14 26.24
C LYS A 55 -8.36 0.64 25.62
N GLU A 56 -8.59 0.42 24.34
CA GLU A 56 -9.77 0.95 23.63
C GLU A 56 -11.00 0.06 23.89
N LEU A 57 -12.19 0.56 23.52
CA LEU A 57 -13.48 -0.11 23.76
C LEU A 57 -13.54 -1.50 23.10
N ASN A 58 -12.81 -1.71 22.01
CA ASN A 58 -12.65 -3.00 21.33
C ASN A 58 -11.61 -3.93 22.00
N LYS A 59 -11.15 -3.62 23.22
CA LYS A 59 -10.10 -4.32 23.97
C LYS A 59 -8.70 -4.26 23.34
N LYS A 60 -8.51 -3.49 22.26
CA LYS A 60 -7.19 -3.27 21.65
C LYS A 60 -6.33 -2.40 22.56
N LYS A 61 -5.11 -2.83 22.83
CA LYS A 61 -4.11 -2.00 23.51
C LYS A 61 -3.47 -1.02 22.54
N VAL A 62 -3.26 0.20 23.01
CA VAL A 62 -2.50 1.23 22.31
C VAL A 62 -1.51 1.87 23.29
N ILE A 63 -0.35 2.26 22.76
CA ILE A 63 0.66 3.02 23.49
C ILE A 63 0.45 4.50 23.17
N LEU A 64 0.21 5.30 24.20
CA LEU A 64 0.06 6.74 24.07
C LEU A 64 1.43 7.38 24.06
N THR A 65 1.67 8.20 23.05
CA THR A 65 2.86 9.06 22.91
C THR A 65 2.42 10.51 23.00
N SER A 66 3.37 11.44 23.12
CA SER A 66 3.08 12.88 23.32
C SER A 66 2.05 13.44 22.32
N ASN A 67 2.07 12.99 21.06
CA ASN A 67 1.22 13.53 19.99
C ASN A 67 0.41 12.47 19.21
N SER A 68 0.47 11.18 19.59
CA SER A 68 -0.17 10.10 18.81
C SER A 68 -0.41 8.82 19.63
N LYS A 69 -1.11 7.86 19.01
CA LYS A 69 -1.24 6.48 19.47
C LYS A 69 -0.35 5.58 18.60
N ALA A 70 0.33 4.61 19.22
CA ALA A 70 1.12 3.61 18.51
C ALA A 70 0.59 2.20 18.80
N ASN A 71 0.73 1.30 17.82
CA ASN A 71 0.53 -0.12 18.06
C ASN A 71 1.61 -0.64 19.04
N PRO A 72 1.27 -1.51 20.01
CA PRO A 72 2.23 -2.08 20.95
C PRO A 72 3.44 -2.78 20.29
N VAL A 73 3.23 -3.53 19.22
CA VAL A 73 4.29 -4.21 18.45
C VAL A 73 5.25 -3.18 17.84
N ILE A 74 4.72 -2.16 17.18
CA ILE A 74 5.54 -1.10 16.56
C ILE A 74 6.33 -0.34 17.63
N ALA A 75 5.67 0.08 18.71
CA ALA A 75 6.32 0.80 19.81
C ALA A 75 7.44 -0.03 20.46
N PHE A 76 7.19 -1.33 20.67
CA PHE A 76 8.17 -2.25 21.24
C PHE A 76 9.36 -2.45 20.30
N LEU A 77 9.12 -2.68 19.00
CA LEU A 77 10.17 -2.83 18.00
C LEU A 77 11.01 -1.56 17.83
N GLU A 78 10.39 -0.37 17.88
CA GLU A 78 11.10 0.91 17.84
C GLU A 78 12.03 1.08 19.06
N CYS A 79 11.60 0.60 20.23
CA CYS A 79 12.44 0.61 21.44
C CYS A 79 13.54 -0.44 21.41
N LEU A 80 13.31 -1.58 20.75
CA LEU A 80 14.32 -2.62 20.56
C LEU A 80 15.34 -2.24 19.47
N GLY A 81 15.03 -1.25 18.64
CA GLY A 81 15.88 -0.75 17.56
C GLY A 81 15.79 -1.53 16.25
N SER A 82 15.55 -2.84 16.29
CA SER A 82 15.37 -3.67 15.09
C SER A 82 14.58 -4.96 15.37
N PRO A 83 13.71 -5.42 14.44
CA PRO A 83 13.11 -6.76 14.50
C PRO A 83 14.13 -7.91 14.56
N GLU A 84 15.38 -7.72 14.10
CA GLU A 84 16.42 -8.75 14.17
C GLU A 84 16.93 -9.05 15.58
N GLN A 85 16.76 -8.11 16.52
CA GLN A 85 17.09 -8.32 17.94
C GLN A 85 16.01 -9.13 18.65
N LEU A 86 14.80 -9.18 18.10
CA LEU A 86 13.62 -9.79 18.71
C LEU A 86 13.80 -11.28 19.02
N PRO A 87 14.39 -12.14 18.15
CA PRO A 87 14.57 -13.55 18.46
C PRO A 87 15.45 -13.82 19.69
N ALA A 88 16.48 -13.00 19.93
CA ALA A 88 17.35 -13.11 21.09
C ALA A 88 16.67 -12.56 22.34
N PHE A 89 16.01 -11.40 22.21
CA PHE A 89 15.22 -10.80 23.29
C PHE A 89 14.13 -11.76 23.79
N LEU A 90 13.34 -12.36 22.90
CA LEU A 90 12.29 -13.31 23.27
C LEU A 90 12.85 -14.57 23.91
N ALA A 91 14.01 -15.07 23.47
CA ALA A 91 14.65 -16.22 24.12
C ALA A 91 15.08 -15.91 25.56
N GLN A 92 15.55 -14.69 25.81
CA GLN A 92 16.00 -14.27 27.13
C GLN A 92 14.83 -14.03 28.09
N PHE A 93 13.77 -13.35 27.63
CA PHE A 93 12.72 -12.83 28.51
C PHE A 93 11.37 -13.53 28.39
N TYR A 94 11.16 -14.36 27.36
CA TYR A 94 9.93 -15.13 27.10
C TYR A 94 10.25 -16.54 26.56
N PRO A 95 11.09 -17.34 27.26
CA PRO A 95 11.59 -18.63 26.76
C PRO A 95 10.48 -19.68 26.49
N GLU A 96 9.31 -19.51 27.11
CA GLU A 96 8.14 -20.38 26.91
C GLU A 96 7.48 -20.24 25.53
N MET A 97 7.82 -19.19 24.78
CA MET A 97 7.34 -19.01 23.41
C MET A 97 8.18 -19.81 22.42
N LEU A 98 7.66 -20.97 22.00
CA LEU A 98 8.31 -21.84 21.01
C LEU A 98 8.36 -21.19 19.63
N LYS A 99 9.47 -20.51 19.33
CA LYS A 99 9.68 -19.81 18.04
C LYS A 99 9.56 -20.78 16.86
N ARG A 100 8.98 -20.31 15.76
CA ARG A 100 9.03 -21.02 14.48
C ARG A 100 10.48 -21.16 14.00
N VAL A 101 10.79 -22.25 13.28
CA VAL A 101 12.16 -22.60 12.88
C VAL A 101 12.83 -21.50 12.05
N ASP A 102 12.08 -20.84 11.17
CA ASP A 102 12.55 -19.78 10.28
C ASP A 102 12.38 -18.35 10.84
N TYR A 103 12.10 -18.20 12.14
CA TYR A 103 11.75 -16.90 12.73
C TYR A 103 12.86 -15.86 12.59
N LYS A 104 14.13 -16.26 12.76
CA LYS A 104 15.28 -15.37 12.57
C LYS A 104 15.34 -14.83 11.14
N GLN A 105 15.07 -15.69 10.16
CA GLN A 105 15.02 -15.30 8.76
C GLN A 105 13.84 -14.35 8.49
N ALA A 106 12.68 -14.60 9.09
CA ALA A 106 11.51 -13.72 8.97
C ALA A 106 11.81 -12.29 9.46
N CYS A 107 12.45 -12.18 10.64
CA CYS A 107 12.89 -10.89 11.18
C CYS A 107 13.91 -10.17 10.28
N SER A 108 14.85 -10.91 9.68
CA SER A 108 15.85 -10.32 8.80
C SER A 108 15.26 -9.84 7.48
N VAL A 109 14.38 -10.63 6.85
CA VAL A 109 13.64 -10.23 5.64
C VAL A 109 12.81 -8.98 5.91
N ALA A 110 12.04 -8.97 7.01
CA ALA A 110 11.21 -7.82 7.38
C ALA A 110 12.06 -6.56 7.62
N THR A 111 13.15 -6.68 8.37
CA THR A 111 14.06 -5.56 8.66
C THR A 111 14.70 -5.02 7.40
N SER A 112 15.22 -5.89 6.54
CA SER A 112 15.83 -5.50 5.26
C SER A 112 14.84 -4.72 4.39
N ASN A 113 13.61 -5.23 4.26
CA ASN A 113 12.57 -4.57 3.46
C ASN A 113 12.10 -3.22 4.04
N ILE A 114 12.08 -3.08 5.37
CA ILE A 114 11.72 -1.81 6.03
C ILE A 114 12.85 -0.79 5.88
N LEU A 115 14.12 -1.19 6.08
CA LEU A 115 15.28 -0.31 5.95
C LEU A 115 15.49 0.20 4.52
N GLN A 116 15.06 -0.58 3.51
CA GLN A 116 15.13 -0.20 2.10
C GLN A 116 14.10 0.87 1.69
N MET A 117 13.11 1.17 2.55
CA MET A 117 12.14 2.22 2.27
C MET A 117 12.81 3.60 2.16
N PRO A 118 12.33 4.48 1.26
CA PRO A 118 12.89 5.81 1.12
C PRO A 118 12.63 6.67 2.36
N GLN A 119 13.70 7.19 2.98
CA GLN A 119 13.67 8.11 4.13
C GLN A 119 13.33 9.56 3.72
N GLY A 120 12.36 9.72 2.82
CA GLY A 120 11.96 11.01 2.27
C GLY A 120 12.69 11.40 0.99
N ARG A 121 12.64 12.69 0.64
CA ARG A 121 13.04 13.19 -0.69
C ARG A 121 14.53 13.08 -0.99
N GLY A 122 15.36 13.30 0.03
CA GLY A 122 16.82 13.23 -0.07
C GLY A 122 17.35 11.80 -0.12
N SER A 123 16.49 10.78 0.01
CA SER A 123 16.91 9.38 -0.13
C SER A 123 17.53 9.12 -1.52
N GLY A 124 18.45 8.17 -1.60
CA GLY A 124 19.02 7.70 -2.88
C GLY A 124 18.06 6.87 -3.74
N ALA A 125 16.78 6.75 -3.35
CA ALA A 125 15.80 5.93 -4.04
C ALA A 125 15.48 6.45 -5.45
N SER A 126 15.04 5.54 -6.34
CA SER A 126 14.64 5.87 -7.71
C SER A 126 13.45 6.83 -7.73
N GLN A 127 13.25 7.52 -8.86
CA GLN A 127 12.14 8.45 -9.01
C GLN A 127 10.78 7.75 -8.93
N ALA A 128 10.66 6.50 -9.39
CA ALA A 128 9.44 5.71 -9.27
C ALA A 128 9.14 5.34 -7.80
N VAL A 129 10.15 4.95 -7.03
CA VAL A 129 9.96 4.71 -5.60
C VAL A 129 9.54 6.00 -4.89
N LYS A 130 10.19 7.12 -5.20
CA LYS A 130 9.81 8.42 -4.61
C LYS A 130 8.40 8.85 -5.01
N SER A 131 7.97 8.61 -6.26
CA SER A 131 6.63 8.98 -6.70
C SER A 131 5.53 8.19 -5.98
N LEU A 132 5.82 6.94 -5.57
CA LEU A 132 4.85 6.06 -4.91
C LEU A 132 4.84 6.18 -3.37
N PHE A 133 5.99 6.48 -2.75
CA PHE A 133 6.13 6.41 -1.28
C PHE A 133 6.43 7.76 -0.61
N VAL A 134 6.96 8.74 -1.36
CA VAL A 134 7.44 10.00 -0.77
C VAL A 134 6.55 11.17 -1.17
N PRO A 135 5.84 11.80 -0.20
CA PRO A 135 5.12 13.03 -0.47
C PRO A 135 6.05 14.12 -1.02
N ILE A 136 5.57 14.79 -2.05
CA ILE A 136 6.26 15.94 -2.64
C ILE A 136 6.27 17.07 -1.59
N ASN A 137 5.11 17.55 -1.17
CA ASN A 137 5.06 18.58 -0.14
C ASN A 137 3.71 18.49 0.59
N LYS A 138 3.42 19.47 1.44
CA LYS A 138 2.13 19.55 2.15
C LYS A 138 0.91 19.66 1.21
N HIS A 139 1.12 20.01 -0.06
CA HIS A 139 0.09 20.18 -1.09
C HIS A 139 0.06 19.04 -2.12
N ASP A 140 0.85 17.98 -1.94
CA ASP A 140 0.80 16.79 -2.78
C ASP A 140 -0.61 16.14 -2.67
N PRO A 141 -1.36 16.03 -3.78
CA PRO A 141 -2.73 15.50 -3.74
C PRO A 141 -2.78 14.05 -3.24
N TRP A 142 -1.69 13.29 -3.41
CA TRP A 142 -1.60 11.89 -2.99
C TRP A 142 -0.79 11.72 -1.71
N ARG A 143 -0.51 12.81 -0.98
CA ARG A 143 0.28 12.77 0.25
C ARG A 143 -0.15 11.68 1.21
N ASP A 144 -1.46 11.57 1.46
CA ASP A 144 -1.99 10.61 2.42
C ASP A 144 -1.97 9.19 1.88
N ASP A 145 -2.17 9.00 0.58
CA ASP A 145 -2.10 7.69 -0.06
C ASP A 145 -0.65 7.19 -0.13
N LYS A 146 0.35 8.04 -0.39
CA LYS A 146 1.78 7.69 -0.32
C LYS A 146 2.21 7.28 1.08
N LYS A 147 1.78 8.05 2.09
CA LYS A 147 2.02 7.71 3.49
C LYS A 147 1.38 6.38 3.86
N LEU A 148 0.14 6.16 3.44
CA LEU A 148 -0.53 4.89 3.66
C LEU A 148 0.17 3.75 2.92
N MET A 149 0.67 3.97 1.70
CA MET A 149 1.44 2.99 0.94
C MET A 149 2.67 2.52 1.73
N ALA A 150 3.43 3.47 2.27
CA ALA A 150 4.56 3.20 3.16
C ALA A 150 4.14 2.43 4.42
N SER A 151 3.10 2.88 5.13
CA SER A 151 2.61 2.20 6.34
C SER A 151 2.07 0.79 6.06
N VAL A 152 1.43 0.54 4.92
CA VAL A 152 0.96 -0.81 4.55
C VAL A 152 2.16 -1.71 4.21
N TRP A 153 3.19 -1.20 3.54
CA TRP A 153 4.41 -1.97 3.27
C TRP A 153 5.11 -2.39 4.57
N GLU A 154 5.27 -1.45 5.50
CA GLU A 154 5.81 -1.73 6.82
C GLU A 154 4.95 -2.76 7.55
N ALA A 155 3.63 -2.57 7.60
CA ALA A 155 2.70 -3.50 8.23
C ALA A 155 2.80 -4.92 7.66
N VAL A 156 2.89 -5.07 6.34
CA VAL A 156 3.04 -6.36 5.66
C VAL A 156 4.33 -7.07 6.06
N ASN A 157 5.44 -6.35 6.20
CA ASN A 157 6.70 -6.92 6.68
C ASN A 157 6.66 -7.23 8.19
N LEU A 158 6.06 -6.35 8.99
CA LEU A 158 5.88 -6.57 10.43
C LEU A 158 4.97 -7.75 10.75
N ILE A 159 4.06 -8.15 9.85
CA ILE A 159 3.28 -9.38 10.00
C ILE A 159 4.19 -10.62 10.07
N ALA A 160 5.29 -10.65 9.31
CA ALA A 160 6.25 -11.76 9.37
C ALA A 160 6.91 -11.85 10.75
N ALA A 161 7.35 -10.72 11.30
CA ALA A 161 7.93 -10.63 12.64
C ALA A 161 6.89 -10.85 13.74
N ASN A 162 5.62 -10.49 13.50
CA ASN A 162 4.54 -10.68 14.46
C ASN A 162 4.18 -12.15 14.64
N GLN A 163 4.35 -13.02 13.64
CA GLN A 163 4.13 -14.46 13.78
C GLN A 163 5.35 -15.15 14.42
N VAL A 164 5.39 -15.17 15.75
CA VAL A 164 6.52 -15.66 16.56
C VAL A 164 6.59 -17.19 16.57
N THR A 165 5.45 -17.85 16.80
CA THR A 165 5.39 -19.31 16.95
C THR A 165 4.57 -19.96 15.82
N GLY A 166 4.60 -21.29 15.76
CA GLY A 166 3.93 -22.08 14.74
C GLY A 166 4.90 -22.59 13.68
N HIS A 167 4.36 -22.88 12.49
CA HIS A 167 5.12 -23.46 11.39
C HIS A 167 5.49 -22.43 10.33
N GLN A 168 6.62 -22.67 9.67
CA GLN A 168 7.01 -22.02 8.42
C GLN A 168 5.92 -22.26 7.36
N LEU A 169 5.48 -21.21 6.67
CA LEU A 169 4.37 -21.28 5.71
C LEU A 169 4.84 -21.54 4.26
N SER A 170 5.97 -20.97 3.86
CA SER A 170 6.56 -21.10 2.53
C SER A 170 7.79 -22.00 2.57
N LYS A 171 8.13 -22.68 1.48
CA LYS A 171 9.39 -23.44 1.39
C LYS A 171 10.61 -22.53 1.48
N GLU A 172 10.50 -21.30 0.98
CA GLU A 172 11.54 -20.27 1.17
C GLU A 172 11.45 -19.71 2.61
N PRO A 173 12.48 -19.90 3.47
CA PRO A 173 12.39 -19.55 4.88
C PRO A 173 12.15 -18.06 5.13
N GLY A 174 11.28 -17.72 6.09
CA GLY A 174 11.06 -16.36 6.56
C GLY A 174 10.11 -15.50 5.72
N ARG A 175 9.78 -15.92 4.49
CA ARG A 175 9.01 -15.08 3.54
C ARG A 175 7.51 -15.30 3.55
N GLY A 176 7.06 -16.50 3.91
CA GLY A 176 5.64 -16.85 3.92
C GLY A 176 4.91 -16.11 5.03
N ILE A 177 3.87 -15.36 4.66
CA ILE A 177 3.03 -14.60 5.58
C ILE A 177 1.56 -14.89 5.36
N TYR A 178 0.80 -14.88 6.45
CA TYR A 178 -0.66 -14.94 6.41
C TYR A 178 -1.24 -13.55 6.73
N VAL A 179 -1.91 -12.96 5.75
CA VAL A 179 -2.35 -11.56 5.76
C VAL A 179 -3.87 -11.49 5.75
N THR A 180 -4.42 -10.82 6.76
CA THR A 180 -5.83 -10.41 6.77
C THR A 180 -5.94 -8.90 6.89
N LYS A 181 -7.07 -8.34 6.44
CA LYS A 181 -7.33 -6.90 6.53
C LYS A 181 -7.26 -6.38 7.98
N GLY A 182 -7.74 -7.17 8.94
CA GLY A 182 -7.66 -6.84 10.36
C GLY A 182 -6.21 -6.80 10.85
N LEU A 183 -5.40 -7.79 10.47
CA LEU A 183 -4.00 -7.87 10.87
C LEU A 183 -3.17 -6.70 10.31
N ILE A 184 -3.37 -6.33 9.04
CA ILE A 184 -2.74 -5.13 8.47
C ILE A 184 -3.17 -3.89 9.24
N MET A 185 -4.48 -3.69 9.40
CA MET A 185 -5.03 -2.53 10.13
C MET A 185 -4.44 -2.40 11.53
N ASP A 186 -4.18 -3.53 12.19
CA ASP A 186 -3.57 -3.51 13.50
C ASP A 186 -2.12 -3.02 13.46
N MET A 187 -1.37 -3.34 12.41
CA MET A 187 0.04 -3.00 12.24
C MET A 187 0.28 -1.66 11.53
N LEU A 188 -0.74 -0.85 11.26
CA LEU A 188 -0.56 0.47 10.66
C LEU A 188 -0.11 1.51 11.70
N GLU A 189 0.86 2.34 11.31
CA GLU A 189 1.21 3.55 12.05
C GLU A 189 0.11 4.64 11.97
N HIS A 190 -0.54 4.76 10.80
CA HIS A 190 -1.58 5.75 10.51
C HIS A 190 -2.93 5.12 10.12
N PRO A 191 -3.60 4.39 11.04
CA PRO A 191 -4.83 3.65 10.74
C PRO A 191 -6.02 4.55 10.37
N GLU A 192 -6.04 5.81 10.80
CA GLU A 192 -7.12 6.77 10.54
C GLU A 192 -7.27 7.13 9.06
N LYS A 193 -6.22 6.92 8.26
CA LYS A 193 -6.23 7.19 6.81
C LYS A 193 -6.57 5.96 5.98
N ALA A 194 -6.66 4.80 6.64
CA ALA A 194 -6.84 3.52 6.00
C ALA A 194 -8.32 3.16 5.89
N THR A 195 -8.68 2.56 4.76
CA THR A 195 -9.94 1.84 4.58
C THR A 195 -9.62 0.44 4.08
N LYS A 196 -10.56 -0.51 4.23
CA LYS A 196 -10.41 -1.86 3.67
C LYS A 196 -10.10 -1.84 2.18
N THR A 197 -10.67 -0.88 1.45
CA THR A 197 -10.44 -0.66 0.02
C THR A 197 -9.02 -0.17 -0.24
N LYS A 198 -8.57 0.86 0.48
CA LYS A 198 -7.21 1.39 0.32
C LYS A 198 -6.12 0.35 0.61
N ILE A 199 -6.32 -0.46 1.65
CA ILE A 199 -5.40 -1.56 1.97
C ILE A 199 -5.39 -2.60 0.85
N ALA A 200 -6.56 -3.00 0.34
CA ALA A 200 -6.63 -3.96 -0.76
C ALA A 200 -5.92 -3.43 -2.02
N ASN A 201 -6.13 -2.17 -2.36
CA ASN A 201 -5.49 -1.55 -3.53
C ASN A 201 -3.97 -1.42 -3.34
N ALA A 202 -3.49 -1.10 -2.13
CA ALA A 202 -2.06 -1.10 -1.83
C ALA A 202 -1.45 -2.50 -2.00
N LEU A 203 -2.12 -3.56 -1.53
CA LEU A 203 -1.67 -4.94 -1.76
C LEU A 203 -1.62 -5.29 -3.25
N THR A 204 -2.59 -4.84 -4.05
CA THR A 204 -2.55 -5.04 -5.50
C THR A 204 -1.34 -4.34 -6.14
N TYR A 205 -1.04 -3.10 -5.76
CA TYR A 205 0.17 -2.41 -6.24
C TYR A 205 1.46 -3.15 -5.86
N PHE A 206 1.58 -3.67 -4.63
CA PHE A 206 2.73 -4.49 -4.23
C PHE A 206 2.86 -5.76 -5.07
N ARG A 207 1.74 -6.39 -5.44
CA ARG A 207 1.75 -7.58 -6.31
C ARG A 207 2.17 -7.25 -7.73
N ILE A 208 1.66 -6.16 -8.30
CA ILE A 208 2.08 -5.68 -9.61
C ILE A 208 3.59 -5.44 -9.63
N ALA A 209 4.14 -4.81 -8.59
CA ALA A 209 5.58 -4.60 -8.46
C ALA A 209 6.39 -5.89 -8.20
N GLY A 210 5.75 -7.01 -7.87
CA GLY A 210 6.44 -8.24 -7.43
C GLY A 210 7.04 -8.14 -6.02
N ALA A 211 6.63 -7.14 -5.23
CA ALA A 211 7.09 -6.96 -3.85
C ALA A 211 6.44 -7.98 -2.89
N ILE A 212 5.26 -8.48 -3.24
CA ILE A 212 4.62 -9.67 -2.66
C ILE A 212 3.92 -10.46 -3.77
N HIS A 213 3.63 -11.73 -3.53
CA HIS A 213 2.73 -12.49 -4.41
C HIS A 213 1.88 -13.48 -3.66
N LEU A 214 0.75 -13.88 -4.27
CA LEU A 214 -0.05 -14.97 -3.72
C LEU A 214 0.72 -16.27 -3.89
N ALA A 215 0.92 -16.98 -2.78
CA ALA A 215 1.70 -18.20 -2.78
C ALA A 215 1.02 -19.29 -3.62
N GLN A 216 1.79 -19.90 -4.51
CA GLN A 216 1.37 -21.07 -5.28
C GLN A 216 1.54 -22.35 -4.46
N PRO A 217 0.77 -23.41 -4.75
CA PRO A 217 0.82 -24.65 -3.96
C PRO A 217 2.22 -25.26 -3.85
N ASP A 218 3.03 -25.16 -4.90
CA ASP A 218 4.40 -25.67 -4.95
C ASP A 218 5.41 -24.83 -4.17
N GLU A 219 5.06 -23.59 -3.80
CA GLU A 219 5.87 -22.69 -2.97
C GLU A 219 5.63 -22.88 -1.47
N LEU A 220 4.61 -23.66 -1.09
CA LEU A 220 4.13 -23.77 0.29
C LEU A 220 4.59 -25.04 1.00
N THR A 221 4.74 -24.95 2.31
CA THR A 221 4.85 -26.13 3.20
C THR A 221 3.46 -26.73 3.42
N ASP A 222 3.38 -27.92 4.04
CA ASP A 222 2.11 -28.52 4.45
C ASP A 222 1.27 -27.58 5.35
N ALA A 223 1.94 -26.84 6.23
CA ALA A 223 1.26 -25.85 7.08
C ALA A 223 0.74 -24.66 6.27
N GLY A 224 1.50 -24.20 5.27
CA GLY A 224 1.05 -23.18 4.34
C GLY A 224 -0.15 -23.62 3.50
N LEU A 225 -0.09 -24.84 2.95
CA LEU A 225 -1.18 -25.43 2.15
C LEU A 225 -2.49 -25.48 2.94
N LYS A 226 -2.45 -25.88 4.21
CA LYS A 226 -3.63 -25.89 5.10
C LYS A 226 -4.30 -24.51 5.26
N LEU A 227 -3.56 -23.42 5.08
CA LEU A 227 -4.10 -22.05 5.16
C LEU A 227 -4.64 -21.54 3.82
N THR A 228 -4.34 -22.22 2.71
CA THR A 228 -4.84 -21.85 1.37
C THR A 228 -6.23 -22.39 1.07
N GLN A 229 -6.81 -23.21 1.94
CA GLN A 229 -8.12 -23.82 1.74
C GLN A 229 -8.92 -23.72 3.02
N PHE A 230 -10.17 -23.27 2.92
CA PHE A 230 -11.10 -23.32 4.03
C PHE A 230 -12.44 -23.89 3.56
N ASN A 231 -13.12 -24.56 4.47
CA ASN A 231 -14.42 -25.11 4.18
C ASN A 231 -15.49 -24.02 4.34
N ASN A 232 -16.26 -23.77 3.29
CA ASN A 232 -17.43 -22.91 3.30
C ASN A 232 -18.68 -23.77 3.10
N GLY A 233 -19.17 -24.37 4.18
CA GLY A 233 -20.26 -25.35 4.16
C GLY A 233 -19.81 -26.71 3.62
N SER A 234 -20.26 -27.07 2.41
CA SER A 234 -19.86 -28.29 1.70
C SER A 234 -18.81 -28.05 0.61
N LYS A 235 -18.37 -26.80 0.41
CA LYS A 235 -17.43 -26.43 -0.65
C LYS A 235 -16.11 -25.96 -0.06
N LEU A 236 -15.03 -26.58 -0.52
CA LEU A 236 -13.68 -26.12 -0.27
C LEU A 236 -13.40 -24.87 -1.13
N VAL A 237 -13.06 -23.76 -0.49
CA VAL A 237 -12.76 -22.48 -1.18
C VAL A 237 -11.29 -22.13 -0.98
N LYS A 238 -10.63 -21.64 -2.04
CA LYS A 238 -9.25 -21.16 -1.96
C LYS A 238 -9.20 -19.83 -1.20
N SER A 239 -8.31 -19.76 -0.21
CA SER A 239 -7.98 -18.57 0.56
C SER A 239 -6.87 -17.78 -0.16
N HIS A 240 -7.07 -16.48 -0.33
CA HIS A 240 -6.11 -15.56 -0.95
C HIS A 240 -5.35 -14.74 0.09
N HIS A 241 -5.07 -15.35 1.24
CA HIS A 241 -4.45 -14.70 2.40
C HIS A 241 -3.02 -15.16 2.68
N VAL A 242 -2.50 -16.14 1.95
CA VAL A 242 -1.11 -16.57 2.07
C VAL A 242 -0.29 -15.90 0.97
N TYR A 243 0.71 -15.12 1.38
CA TYR A 243 1.61 -14.40 0.49
C TYR A 243 3.06 -14.82 0.71
N ILE A 244 3.86 -14.70 -0.33
CA ILE A 244 5.32 -14.73 -0.26
C ILE A 244 5.83 -13.28 -0.29
N LEU A 245 6.67 -12.91 0.66
CA LEU A 245 7.36 -11.63 0.69
C LEU A 245 8.53 -11.62 -0.31
N GLY A 246 8.50 -10.69 -1.26
CA GLY A 246 9.63 -10.35 -2.11
C GLY A 246 10.63 -9.42 -1.41
N SER A 247 11.55 -8.85 -2.19
CA SER A 247 12.45 -7.79 -1.72
C SER A 247 12.02 -6.43 -2.26
N PHE A 248 12.08 -5.40 -1.42
CA PHE A 248 11.74 -4.03 -1.84
C PHE A 248 12.64 -3.53 -2.98
N ASN A 249 13.94 -3.82 -2.93
CA ASN A 249 14.90 -3.35 -3.93
C ASN A 249 14.81 -4.07 -5.28
N THR A 250 14.37 -5.33 -5.31
CA THR A 250 14.23 -6.09 -6.55
C THR A 250 12.83 -5.96 -7.15
N ALA A 251 11.89 -5.35 -6.43
CA ALA A 251 10.56 -5.09 -6.94
C ALA A 251 10.58 -4.05 -8.07
N ASN A 252 9.78 -4.30 -9.10
CA ASN A 252 9.66 -3.45 -10.27
C ASN A 252 8.66 -2.32 -10.01
N TRP A 253 9.07 -1.34 -9.19
CA TRP A 253 8.25 -0.17 -8.89
C TRP A 253 7.97 0.71 -10.10
N ASP A 254 8.83 0.67 -11.12
CA ASP A 254 8.62 1.36 -12.39
C ASP A 254 7.38 0.85 -13.13
N LEU A 255 7.09 -0.46 -13.03
CA LEU A 255 5.88 -1.05 -13.60
C LEU A 255 4.62 -0.42 -13.00
N VAL A 256 4.62 -0.14 -11.69
CA VAL A 256 3.50 0.53 -11.03
C VAL A 256 3.47 2.02 -11.41
N ALA A 257 4.57 2.74 -11.19
CA ALA A 257 4.65 4.18 -11.38
C ALA A 257 4.40 4.62 -12.83
N SER A 258 4.72 3.77 -13.81
CA SER A 258 4.50 4.08 -15.23
C SER A 258 3.08 3.78 -15.68
N ASN A 259 2.42 2.79 -15.10
CA ASN A 259 1.13 2.30 -15.59
C ASN A 259 -0.07 2.78 -14.78
N PHE A 260 0.14 3.29 -13.57
CA PHE A 260 -0.93 3.68 -12.67
C PHE A 260 -0.64 5.01 -12.00
N ASN A 261 -1.69 5.81 -11.83
CA ASN A 261 -1.67 6.94 -10.93
C ASN A 261 -1.98 6.47 -9.51
N LEU A 262 -1.19 6.87 -8.53
CA LEU A 262 -1.35 6.41 -7.15
C LEU A 262 -2.60 7.05 -6.51
N ASN A 263 -3.74 6.36 -6.62
CA ASN A 263 -4.96 6.66 -5.89
C ASN A 263 -5.46 5.37 -5.23
N LEU A 264 -5.34 5.29 -3.90
CA LEU A 264 -5.74 4.08 -3.17
C LEU A 264 -7.26 3.94 -3.03
N ASN A 265 -8.04 4.95 -3.39
CA ASN A 265 -9.51 4.85 -3.38
C ASN A 265 -10.05 4.14 -4.62
N THR A 266 -9.28 4.10 -5.71
CA THR A 266 -9.70 3.52 -6.98
C THR A 266 -9.18 2.09 -7.09
N PRO A 267 -10.08 1.08 -7.16
CA PRO A 267 -9.65 -0.29 -7.40
C PRO A 267 -9.08 -0.43 -8.81
N ILE A 268 -7.99 -1.19 -8.92
CA ILE A 268 -7.39 -1.54 -10.20
C ILE A 268 -8.30 -2.55 -10.89
N SER A 269 -8.70 -2.27 -12.13
CA SER A 269 -9.60 -3.18 -12.85
C SER A 269 -8.86 -4.41 -13.36
N LYS A 270 -9.59 -5.52 -13.43
CA LYS A 270 -9.09 -6.75 -14.02
C LYS A 270 -8.67 -6.56 -15.48
N GLU A 271 -9.40 -5.74 -16.25
CA GLU A 271 -9.06 -5.45 -17.65
C GLU A 271 -7.71 -4.73 -17.79
N MET A 272 -7.40 -3.76 -16.90
CA MET A 272 -6.08 -3.11 -16.90
C MET A 272 -4.95 -4.11 -16.63
N LEU A 273 -5.19 -5.07 -15.75
CA LEU A 273 -4.21 -6.12 -15.45
C LEU A 273 -4.05 -7.09 -16.61
N ILE A 274 -5.13 -7.43 -17.31
CA ILE A 274 -5.09 -8.23 -18.53
C ILE A 274 -4.29 -7.50 -19.63
N GLN A 275 -4.48 -6.20 -19.80
CA GLN A 275 -3.68 -5.43 -20.75
C GLN A 275 -2.19 -5.36 -20.37
N LEU A 276 -1.89 -5.32 -19.06
CA LEU A 276 -0.52 -5.20 -18.58
C LEU A 276 0.24 -6.55 -18.59
N PHE A 277 -0.43 -7.65 -18.28
CA PHE A 277 0.19 -8.96 -18.04
C PHE A 277 -0.30 -10.07 -18.98
N GLU A 278 -1.23 -9.78 -19.89
CA GLU A 278 -1.99 -10.77 -20.66
C GLU A 278 -3.00 -11.56 -19.81
N GLU A 279 -4.00 -12.15 -20.47
CA GLU A 279 -5.16 -12.71 -19.80
C GLU A 279 -4.82 -13.85 -18.83
N GLN A 280 -3.96 -14.77 -19.26
CA GLN A 280 -3.64 -15.96 -18.48
C GLN A 280 -2.86 -15.61 -17.21
N VAL A 281 -1.85 -14.74 -17.33
CA VAL A 281 -1.04 -14.31 -16.19
C VAL A 281 -1.89 -13.48 -15.22
N ALA A 282 -2.69 -12.55 -15.73
CA ALA A 282 -3.58 -11.74 -14.89
C ALA A 282 -4.58 -12.60 -14.11
N ARG A 283 -5.17 -13.63 -14.74
CA ARG A 283 -6.11 -14.56 -14.07
C ARG A 283 -5.42 -15.41 -13.00
N ASN A 284 -4.22 -15.92 -13.28
CA ASN A 284 -3.49 -16.80 -12.36
C ASN A 284 -2.90 -16.04 -11.18
N TYR A 285 -2.36 -14.86 -11.44
CA TYR A 285 -1.64 -14.06 -10.44
C TYR A 285 -2.55 -13.11 -9.67
N PHE A 286 -3.74 -12.77 -10.21
CA PHE A 286 -4.78 -11.96 -9.56
C PHE A 286 -6.17 -12.62 -9.50
N PRO A 287 -6.28 -13.85 -8.97
CA PRO A 287 -7.52 -14.62 -8.95
C PRO A 287 -8.60 -14.00 -8.04
N ASP A 288 -8.18 -13.19 -7.06
CA ASP A 288 -9.02 -12.53 -6.07
C ASP A 288 -9.61 -11.19 -6.54
N LEU A 289 -9.19 -10.69 -7.71
CA LEU A 289 -9.71 -9.44 -8.26
C LEU A 289 -10.94 -9.73 -9.12
N SER A 290 -12.11 -9.45 -8.53
CA SER A 290 -13.42 -9.46 -9.21
C SER A 290 -14.01 -8.06 -9.41
N GLY A 291 -13.28 -7.01 -9.04
CA GLY A 291 -13.76 -5.61 -9.03
C GLY A 291 -13.02 -4.69 -10.00
N GLY A 292 -13.50 -3.45 -10.07
CA GLY A 292 -13.10 -2.47 -11.09
C GLY A 292 -13.99 -2.57 -12.33
N VAL A 293 -13.81 -1.65 -13.27
CA VAL A 293 -14.62 -1.60 -14.49
C VAL A 293 -14.25 -2.77 -15.40
N GLY A 294 -15.21 -3.65 -15.69
CA GLY A 294 -15.03 -4.83 -16.53
C GLY A 294 -15.32 -4.57 -18.00
N LYS A 295 -15.08 -5.57 -18.83
CA LYS A 295 -15.31 -5.52 -20.28
C LYS A 295 -16.76 -5.16 -20.64
N THR A 296 -17.74 -5.60 -19.86
CA THR A 296 -19.16 -5.29 -20.06
C THR A 296 -19.44 -3.80 -19.86
N GLU A 297 -18.93 -3.22 -18.78
CA GLU A 297 -19.07 -1.79 -18.49
C GLU A 297 -18.32 -0.96 -19.53
N ILE A 298 -17.11 -1.38 -19.93
CA ILE A 298 -16.36 -0.75 -21.03
C ILE A 298 -17.17 -0.76 -22.32
N ASN A 299 -17.71 -1.92 -22.71
CA ASN A 299 -18.49 -2.06 -23.94
C ASN A 299 -19.78 -1.22 -23.90
N PHE A 300 -20.41 -1.10 -22.73
CA PHE A 300 -21.55 -0.20 -22.53
C PHE A 300 -21.16 1.26 -22.80
N PHE A 301 -20.04 1.74 -22.25
CA PHE A 301 -19.54 3.09 -22.52
C PHE A 301 -19.12 3.27 -23.99
N MET A 302 -18.53 2.26 -24.62
CA MET A 302 -18.18 2.28 -26.05
C MET A 302 -19.41 2.28 -26.97
N GLY A 303 -20.50 1.62 -26.56
CA GLY A 303 -21.78 1.67 -27.24
C GLY A 303 -22.42 3.07 -27.18
N ILE A 304 -22.32 3.75 -26.04
CA ILE A 304 -22.73 5.16 -25.89
C ILE A 304 -21.82 6.10 -26.72
N LYS A 305 -20.50 5.83 -26.77
CA LYS A 305 -19.51 6.56 -27.58
C LYS A 305 -19.90 6.61 -29.07
N ALA A 306 -20.33 5.48 -29.62
CA ALA A 306 -20.71 5.36 -31.02
C ALA A 306 -21.93 6.22 -31.42
N GLN A 307 -22.73 6.67 -30.46
CA GLN A 307 -23.96 7.41 -30.73
C GLN A 307 -23.79 8.94 -30.68
N LYS A 308 -22.71 9.49 -30.09
CA LYS A 308 -22.52 10.97 -29.97
C LYS A 308 -21.05 11.40 -29.83
N GLY A 309 -20.24 11.38 -30.89
CA GLY A 309 -19.01 12.20 -31.02
C GLY A 309 -18.03 12.23 -29.83
N TYR A 310 -18.03 11.20 -28.97
CA TYR A 310 -17.29 11.18 -27.71
C TYR A 310 -15.83 10.80 -27.93
N THR A 311 -14.92 11.51 -27.27
CA THR A 311 -13.46 11.41 -27.46
C THR A 311 -12.68 10.89 -26.25
N ASN A 312 -13.37 10.36 -25.24
CA ASN A 312 -12.70 9.67 -24.13
C ASN A 312 -12.71 8.17 -24.40
N GLU A 313 -11.53 7.53 -24.36
CA GLU A 313 -11.39 6.07 -24.48
C GLU A 313 -11.29 5.44 -23.10
N PRO A 314 -12.16 4.47 -22.74
CA PRO A 314 -12.06 3.79 -21.47
C PRO A 314 -10.88 2.81 -21.44
N ILE A 315 -10.11 2.94 -20.36
CA ILE A 315 -9.28 1.91 -19.72
C ILE A 315 -8.09 1.46 -20.55
N MET A 316 -7.06 2.29 -20.47
CA MET A 316 -5.69 1.96 -20.80
C MET A 316 -4.78 2.35 -19.62
N THR A 317 -3.58 1.79 -19.55
CA THR A 317 -2.61 2.19 -18.53
C THR A 317 -2.20 3.66 -18.72
N ALA A 318 -1.70 4.31 -17.66
CA ALA A 318 -1.20 5.68 -17.75
C ALA A 318 -0.10 5.83 -18.81
N LYS A 319 0.72 4.78 -18.99
CA LYS A 319 1.71 4.68 -20.06
C LYS A 319 1.05 4.67 -21.44
N ALA A 320 0.07 3.80 -21.68
CA ALA A 320 -0.62 3.73 -22.96
C ALA A 320 -1.32 5.06 -23.31
N ALA A 321 -1.88 5.75 -22.30
CA ALA A 321 -2.41 7.09 -22.47
C ALA A 321 -1.33 8.11 -22.87
N ALA A 322 -0.17 8.09 -22.19
CA ALA A 322 0.95 8.97 -22.52
C ALA A 322 1.52 8.69 -23.91
N ASP A 323 1.67 7.41 -24.30
CA ASP A 323 2.15 7.00 -25.62
C ASP A 323 1.19 7.47 -26.72
N THR A 324 -0.12 7.34 -26.48
CA THR A 324 -1.18 7.84 -27.39
C THR A 324 -1.09 9.36 -27.55
N ILE A 325 -0.97 10.11 -26.46
CA ILE A 325 -0.81 11.57 -26.48
C ILE A 325 0.49 11.97 -27.20
N SER A 326 1.58 11.27 -26.92
CA SER A 326 2.88 11.50 -27.56
C SER A 326 2.77 11.35 -29.07
N SER A 327 2.08 10.31 -29.54
CA SER A 327 1.82 10.06 -30.96
C SER A 327 0.93 11.14 -31.58
N LEU A 328 -0.24 11.40 -30.98
CA LEU A 328 -1.26 12.30 -31.55
C LEU A 328 -0.84 13.78 -31.53
N ALA A 329 -0.13 14.22 -30.48
CA ALA A 329 0.26 15.61 -30.30
C ALA A 329 1.73 15.89 -30.68
N SER A 330 2.49 14.86 -31.08
CA SER A 330 3.92 14.94 -31.40
C SER A 330 4.75 15.63 -30.30
N VAL A 331 4.43 15.35 -29.04
CA VAL A 331 5.14 15.89 -27.86
C VAL A 331 6.07 14.84 -27.26
N LYS A 332 7.12 15.27 -26.56
CA LYS A 332 8.03 14.35 -25.86
C LYS A 332 7.28 13.58 -24.77
N ASP A 333 7.63 12.31 -24.57
CA ASP A 333 7.05 11.41 -23.55
C ASP A 333 6.93 12.05 -22.16
N ARG A 334 7.98 12.75 -21.69
CA ARG A 334 7.93 13.50 -20.41
C ARG A 334 6.77 14.49 -20.33
N THR A 335 6.47 15.20 -21.42
CA THR A 335 5.38 16.18 -21.50
C THR A 335 4.04 15.48 -21.59
N ALA A 336 3.94 14.37 -22.34
CA ALA A 336 2.72 13.57 -22.42
C ALA A 336 2.32 12.99 -21.06
N ARG A 337 3.28 12.40 -20.32
CA ARG A 337 3.04 11.89 -18.95
C ARG A 337 2.57 12.98 -17.99
N GLN A 338 3.16 14.17 -18.08
CA GLN A 338 2.72 15.31 -17.27
C GLN A 338 1.25 15.67 -17.56
N TRP A 339 0.80 15.60 -18.81
CA TRP A 339 -0.60 15.88 -19.15
C TRP A 339 -1.54 14.80 -18.63
N VAL A 340 -1.17 13.52 -18.74
CA VAL A 340 -1.93 12.41 -18.15
C VAL A 340 -2.06 12.62 -16.64
N ASP A 341 -0.96 12.91 -15.95
CA ASP A 341 -0.95 13.19 -14.53
C ASP A 341 -1.85 14.38 -14.19
N GLU A 342 -1.74 15.50 -14.90
CA GLU A 342 -2.55 16.71 -14.65
C GLU A 342 -4.06 16.45 -14.82
N VAL A 343 -4.46 15.66 -15.83
CA VAL A 343 -5.85 15.25 -16.06
C VAL A 343 -6.34 14.31 -14.95
N CYS A 344 -5.53 13.31 -14.58
CA CYS A 344 -5.89 12.34 -13.55
C CYS A 344 -5.83 12.92 -12.12
N ASN A 345 -5.12 14.04 -11.92
CA ASN A 345 -4.84 14.64 -10.61
C ASN A 345 -5.58 15.96 -10.34
N VAL A 346 -6.61 16.29 -11.12
CA VAL A 346 -7.48 17.45 -10.81
C VAL A 346 -8.03 17.25 -9.39
N LYS A 347 -7.68 18.19 -8.49
CA LYS A 347 -8.00 18.07 -7.05
C LYS A 347 -9.49 17.76 -6.86
N PRO A 348 -9.85 16.77 -6.03
CA PRO A 348 -11.26 16.47 -5.72
C PRO A 348 -12.03 17.70 -5.20
N VAL A 349 -11.37 18.56 -4.42
CA VAL A 349 -11.93 19.83 -3.92
C VAL A 349 -12.19 20.85 -5.04
N GLU A 350 -11.43 20.79 -6.14
CA GLU A 350 -11.69 21.62 -7.34
C GLU A 350 -12.80 21.02 -8.20
N MET A 351 -12.94 19.69 -8.23
CA MET A 351 -14.08 19.00 -8.88
C MET A 351 -15.42 19.23 -8.18
N GLU A 352 -15.47 19.29 -6.85
CA GLU A 352 -16.68 19.66 -6.10
C GLU A 352 -17.12 21.12 -6.34
N LYS A 353 -16.14 22.00 -6.60
CA LYS A 353 -16.37 23.44 -6.87
C LYS A 353 -16.51 23.76 -8.35
N LEU A 354 -16.33 22.77 -9.23
CA LEU A 354 -16.48 22.91 -10.66
C LEU A 354 -17.97 22.96 -11.00
N SER A 355 -18.46 24.13 -11.41
CA SER A 355 -19.82 24.25 -11.91
C SER A 355 -20.03 23.36 -13.14
N LYS A 356 -21.25 22.86 -13.33
CA LYS A 356 -21.61 21.98 -14.45
C LYS A 356 -21.21 22.56 -15.81
N ALA A 357 -21.32 23.89 -15.96
CA ALA A 357 -20.89 24.64 -17.13
C ALA A 357 -19.36 24.63 -17.31
N SER A 358 -18.60 24.78 -16.23
CA SER A 358 -17.14 24.79 -16.26
C SER A 358 -16.52 23.43 -16.58
N ALA A 359 -17.15 22.37 -16.08
CA ALA A 359 -16.81 20.97 -16.39
C ALA A 359 -17.11 20.63 -17.87
N GLY A 360 -18.29 21.04 -18.38
CA GLY A 360 -18.61 20.89 -19.81
C GLY A 360 -17.63 21.64 -20.71
N ARG A 361 -17.21 22.86 -20.32
CA ARG A 361 -16.18 23.66 -21.02
C ARG A 361 -14.78 23.06 -20.98
N LEU A 362 -14.55 22.06 -20.11
CA LEU A 362 -13.30 21.33 -19.93
C LEU A 362 -13.32 19.94 -20.57
N GLY A 363 -14.41 19.59 -21.28
CA GLY A 363 -14.58 18.27 -21.90
C GLY A 363 -15.09 17.18 -20.95
N TYR A 364 -15.46 17.52 -19.71
CA TYR A 364 -16.09 16.58 -18.78
C TYR A 364 -17.60 16.55 -19.00
N GLU A 365 -18.15 15.38 -19.31
CA GLU A 365 -19.61 15.23 -19.41
C GLU A 365 -20.22 14.91 -18.05
N LEU A 366 -21.27 15.64 -17.65
CA LEU A 366 -21.92 15.52 -16.34
C LEU A 366 -23.41 15.16 -16.42
N LYS A 367 -23.91 14.75 -17.60
CA LYS A 367 -25.29 14.33 -17.77
C LYS A 367 -25.35 12.79 -17.72
N GLY A 368 -25.58 12.24 -16.54
CA GLY A 368 -25.75 10.80 -16.31
C GLY A 368 -25.12 10.26 -15.01
N TYR A 369 -24.23 11.02 -14.38
CA TYR A 369 -23.37 10.60 -13.26
C TYR A 369 -24.03 10.52 -11.87
N LYS A 370 -25.35 10.37 -11.78
CA LYS A 370 -25.99 10.36 -10.45
C LYS A 370 -25.75 9.05 -9.68
N ASP A 371 -25.37 7.96 -10.34
CA ASP A 371 -25.32 6.62 -9.71
C ASP A 371 -24.04 5.79 -9.96
N THR A 372 -22.97 6.37 -10.52
CA THR A 372 -21.74 5.62 -10.82
C THR A 372 -20.67 5.75 -9.75
N LYS A 373 -20.08 4.61 -9.34
CA LYS A 373 -19.14 4.52 -8.22
C LYS A 373 -17.82 5.23 -8.56
N PRO A 374 -17.06 5.75 -7.56
CA PRO A 374 -15.80 6.48 -7.77
C PRO A 374 -14.73 5.73 -8.59
N ALA A 375 -14.86 4.41 -8.74
CA ALA A 375 -13.99 3.55 -9.54
C ALA A 375 -14.01 3.86 -11.05
N GLU A 376 -15.00 4.64 -11.54
CA GLU A 376 -15.22 4.93 -12.96
C GLU A 376 -14.59 6.25 -13.45
N LYS A 377 -13.82 6.94 -12.62
CA LYS A 377 -13.19 8.22 -12.98
C LYS A 377 -11.77 8.03 -13.49
N LEU A 378 -11.62 7.46 -14.68
CA LEU A 378 -10.42 7.65 -15.49
C LEU A 378 -10.81 7.75 -16.97
N LEU A 379 -11.28 8.94 -17.33
CA LEU A 379 -11.48 9.36 -18.72
C LEU A 379 -10.39 10.38 -19.03
N VAL A 380 -9.39 9.97 -19.83
CA VAL A 380 -8.35 10.87 -20.33
C VAL A 380 -8.81 11.38 -21.70
N PRO A 381 -8.88 12.71 -21.92
CA PRO A 381 -9.17 13.26 -23.24
C PRO A 381 -8.07 12.86 -24.24
N THR A 382 -8.45 12.31 -25.38
CA THR A 382 -7.48 11.87 -26.41
C THR A 382 -7.30 12.85 -27.57
N THR A 383 -8.10 13.92 -27.65
CA THR A 383 -7.95 14.91 -28.73
C THR A 383 -6.99 16.04 -28.38
N LYS A 384 -6.25 16.49 -29.39
CA LYS A 384 -5.27 17.58 -29.30
C LYS A 384 -5.91 18.85 -28.76
N GLU A 385 -7.16 19.14 -29.14
CA GLU A 385 -7.92 20.31 -28.72
C GLU A 385 -8.34 20.22 -27.25
N ALA A 386 -8.81 19.06 -26.78
CA ALA A 386 -9.21 18.86 -25.39
C ALA A 386 -8.00 18.91 -24.43
N LEU A 387 -6.90 18.26 -24.82
CA LEU A 387 -5.63 18.32 -24.08
C LEU A 387 -5.06 19.75 -24.05
N ARG A 388 -5.14 20.48 -25.16
CA ARG A 388 -4.72 21.89 -25.24
C ARG A 388 -5.55 22.79 -24.32
N MET A 389 -6.88 22.63 -24.27
CA MET A 389 -7.75 23.39 -23.39
C MET A 389 -7.49 23.11 -21.89
N CYS A 390 -7.24 21.85 -21.52
CA CYS A 390 -6.83 21.50 -20.16
C CYS A 390 -5.52 22.20 -19.77
N ARG A 391 -4.53 22.18 -20.66
CA ARG A 391 -3.22 22.81 -20.48
C ARG A 391 -3.29 24.35 -20.43
N GLU A 392 -4.10 24.99 -21.27
CA GLU A 392 -4.31 26.44 -21.28
C GLU A 392 -4.94 26.93 -19.97
N LYS A 393 -5.93 26.21 -19.42
CA LYS A 393 -6.50 26.56 -18.10
C LYS A 393 -5.56 26.31 -16.93
N LEU A 394 -4.71 25.29 -17.00
CA LEU A 394 -3.65 25.08 -16.00
C LEU A 394 -2.62 26.21 -16.03
N ALA A 395 -2.32 26.72 -17.22
CA ALA A 395 -1.43 27.87 -17.39
C ALA A 395 -2.03 29.16 -16.83
N ASP A 396 -3.34 29.37 -16.96
CA ASP A 396 -4.01 30.51 -16.32
C ASP A 396 -3.89 30.51 -14.78
N LYS A 397 -3.67 29.33 -14.17
CA LYS A 397 -3.45 29.18 -12.73
C LYS A 397 -1.97 29.09 -12.33
N ASN A 398 -1.03 29.12 -13.29
CA ASN A 398 0.40 28.96 -13.05
C ASN A 398 1.22 29.92 -13.92
N ASP A 399 1.70 31.02 -13.31
CA ASP A 399 2.39 32.12 -14.00
C ASP A 399 3.62 31.68 -14.79
N LYS A 400 4.32 30.64 -14.34
CA LYS A 400 5.48 30.09 -15.04
C LYS A 400 5.06 29.38 -16.33
N LEU A 401 4.02 28.55 -16.26
CA LEU A 401 3.45 27.85 -17.41
C LEU A 401 2.82 28.83 -18.42
N LYS A 402 2.18 29.90 -17.92
CA LYS A 402 1.59 30.98 -18.72
C LYS A 402 2.64 31.70 -19.59
N LYS A 403 3.81 31.98 -19.02
CA LYS A 403 4.94 32.57 -19.75
C LYS A 403 5.52 31.62 -20.80
N GLU A 404 5.71 30.34 -20.47
CA GLU A 404 6.23 29.34 -21.42
C GLU A 404 5.27 29.07 -22.60
N LEU A 405 3.95 29.11 -22.35
CA LEU A 405 2.94 28.99 -23.41
C LEU A 405 2.90 30.20 -24.33
N LYS A 406 2.97 31.42 -23.79
CA LYS A 406 3.08 32.65 -24.61
C LYS A 406 4.28 32.58 -25.56
N VAL A 407 5.44 32.13 -25.08
CA VAL A 407 6.64 32.01 -25.92
C VAL A 407 6.48 30.97 -27.04
N ARG A 408 5.78 29.85 -26.78
CA ARG A 408 5.52 28.82 -27.80
C ARG A 408 4.39 29.15 -28.78
N MET A 409 3.53 30.11 -28.49
CA MET A 409 2.49 30.58 -29.43
C MET A 409 3.00 31.64 -30.41
N HIS A 410 4.14 32.26 -30.10
CA HIS A 410 4.80 33.26 -30.95
C HIS A 410 5.94 32.68 -31.81
N ARG A 411 6.12 31.35 -31.77
CA ARG A 411 6.88 30.56 -32.74
C ARG A 411 5.91 29.63 -33.45
#